data_AF-A0A3M2XNA3-F1
#
_entry.id   AF-A0A3M2XNA3-F1
#
_cell.length_a   1.000
_cell.length_b   1.000
_cell.length_c   1.000
_cell.angle_alpha   90.00
_cell.angle_beta   90.00
_cell.angle_gamma   90.00
#
_symmetry.space_group_name_H-M   'P 1'
#
loop_
_entity.id
_entity.type
_entity.pdbx_description
1 polymer ?
#
loop_
_entity_poly.entity_id
_entity_poly.type
_entity_poly.pdbx_seq_one_letter_code
_entity_poly.pdbx_strand_id
1 'polypeptide(L)' 'CNDFSVGIELEGTDEQPFTDAQYNALIDLTRQLRQAYIAITPERICGHSDIAPGRKTDPGPCFDWGRFQAALQD' A
#
# COMPACT_ATOMS: atom_id res chain seq x y z
N CYS A 1 0.83 -8.25 11.36
CA CYS A 1 2.19 -8.76 11.59
C CYS A 1 3.12 -7.56 11.66
N ASN A 2 3.96 -7.44 12.70
CA ASN A 2 4.83 -6.28 12.90
C ASN A 2 6.32 -6.61 12.74
N ASP A 3 6.71 -7.88 12.93
CA ASP A 3 8.14 -8.25 13.04
C ASP A 3 8.89 -8.21 11.70
N PHE A 4 8.16 -8.27 10.58
CA PHE A 4 8.74 -8.37 9.23
C PHE A 4 8.04 -7.47 8.21
N SER A 5 7.34 -6.43 8.67
CA SER A 5 6.60 -5.50 7.82
C SER A 5 7.12 -4.07 7.96
N VAL A 6 6.88 -3.27 6.93
CA VAL A 6 7.00 -1.81 6.99
C VAL A 6 5.60 -1.27 6.78
N GLY A 7 5.06 -0.56 7.79
CA GLY A 7 3.76 0.09 7.69
C GLY A 7 3.88 1.46 7.04
N ILE A 8 3.08 1.74 6.02
CA ILE A 8 2.97 3.05 5.38
C ILE A 8 1.53 3.53 5.55
N GLU A 9 1.38 4.72 6.13
CA GLU A 9 0.07 5.32 6.38
C GLU A 9 -0.18 6.44 5.36
N LEU A 10 -1.36 6.42 4.75
CA LEU A 10 -1.87 7.54 3.96
C LEU A 10 -2.95 8.25 4.78
N GLU A 11 -2.82 9.55 4.99
CA GLU A 11 -3.86 10.32 5.65
C GLU A 11 -5.15 10.31 4.81
N GLY A 12 -6.25 9.85 5.40
CA GLY A 12 -7.52 9.71 4.70
C GLY A 12 -8.52 8.87 5.49
N THR A 13 -9.58 8.46 4.81
CA THR A 13 -10.61 7.59 5.35
C THR A 13 -10.98 6.52 4.33
N ASP A 14 -11.69 5.47 4.77
CA ASP A 14 -12.11 4.38 3.90
C ASP A 14 -13.15 4.82 2.85
N GLU A 15 -13.78 5.98 3.04
CA GLU A 15 -14.91 6.50 2.25
C GLU A 15 -14.53 7.59 1.25
N GLN A 16 -13.26 8.02 1.21
CA GLN A 16 -12.81 9.13 0.37
C GLN A 16 -11.64 8.71 -0.53
N PRO A 17 -11.65 9.07 -1.83
CA PRO A 17 -10.52 8.80 -2.71
C PRO A 17 -9.24 9.50 -2.23
N PHE A 18 -8.12 8.78 -2.25
CA PHE A 18 -6.80 9.34 -2.00
C PHE A 18 -6.36 10.24 -3.15
N THR A 19 -5.55 11.25 -2.83
CA THR A 19 -5.09 12.26 -3.78
C THR A 19 -4.01 11.71 -4.72
N ASP A 20 -3.87 12.32 -5.89
CA ASP A 20 -2.78 11.99 -6.83
C ASP A 20 -1.39 12.14 -6.20
N ALA A 21 -1.21 13.15 -5.34
CA ALA A 21 0.03 13.38 -4.63
C ALA A 21 0.38 12.22 -3.68
N GLN A 22 -0.61 11.66 -2.99
CA GLN A 22 -0.42 10.50 -2.12
C GLN A 22 -0.05 9.25 -2.92
N TYR A 23 -0.72 8.98 -4.04
CA TYR A 23 -0.35 7.87 -4.90
C TYR A 23 1.08 8.01 -5.42
N ASN A 24 1.45 9.18 -5.93
CA ASN A 24 2.80 9.42 -6.47
C ASN A 24 3.87 9.20 -5.40
N ALA A 25 3.68 9.75 -4.20
CA ALA A 25 4.59 9.57 -3.09
C ALA A 25 4.70 8.09 -2.65
N LEU A 26 3.56 7.40 -2.56
CA LEU A 26 3.53 5.97 -2.20
C LEU A 26 4.26 5.12 -3.24
N ILE A 27 4.03 5.36 -4.53
CA ILE A 27 4.66 4.63 -5.63
C ILE A 27 6.18 4.81 -5.59
N ASP A 28 6.66 6.05 -5.46
CA ASP A 28 8.10 6.35 -5.45
C ASP A 28 8.79 5.76 -4.22
N LEU A 29 8.14 5.83 -3.05
CA LEU A 29 8.63 5.17 -1.84
C LEU A 29 8.65 3.65 -2.00
N THR A 30 7.60 3.07 -2.56
CA THR A 30 7.50 1.61 -2.75
C THR A 30 8.58 1.10 -3.69
N ARG A 31 8.88 1.82 -4.78
CA ARG A 31 9.99 1.47 -5.68
C ARG A 31 11.34 1.47 -4.95
N GLN A 32 11.61 2.50 -4.14
CA GLN A 32 12.83 2.58 -3.34
C GLN A 32 12.93 1.44 -2.32
N LEU A 33 11.83 1.12 -1.63
CA LEU A 33 11.78 0.01 -0.68
C LEU A 33 12.02 -1.34 -1.37
N ARG A 34 11.43 -1.58 -2.55
CA ARG A 34 11.66 -2.81 -3.32
C ARG A 34 13.10 -2.94 -3.81
N GLN A 35 13.76 -1.82 -4.14
CA GLN A 35 15.18 -1.80 -4.51
C GLN A 35 16.08 -2.09 -3.30
N ALA A 36 15.79 -1.52 -2.13
CA ALA A 36 16.56 -1.74 -0.91
C ALA A 36 16.32 -3.13 -0.29
N TYR A 37 15.10 -3.66 -0.42
CA TYR A 37 14.65 -4.91 0.17
C TYR A 37 14.01 -5.80 -0.91
N ILE A 38 14.84 -6.53 -1.65
CA ILE A 38 14.43 -7.38 -2.78
C ILE A 38 13.38 -8.45 -2.44
N ALA A 39 13.21 -8.77 -1.15
CA ALA A 39 12.21 -9.73 -0.67
C ALA A 39 10.78 -9.14 -0.64
N ILE A 40 10.62 -7.84 -0.87
CA ILE A 40 9.32 -7.18 -1.06
C ILE A 40 8.91 -7.37 -2.53
N THR A 41 8.27 -8.51 -2.81
CA THR A 41 7.67 -8.77 -4.12
C THR A 41 6.29 -8.09 -4.22
N PRO A 42 5.74 -7.87 -5.43
CA PRO A 42 4.40 -7.28 -5.58
C PRO A 42 3.31 -7.99 -4.76
N GLU A 43 3.39 -9.33 -4.64
CA GLU A 43 2.43 -10.15 -3.90
C GLU A 43 2.53 -9.99 -2.37
N ARG A 44 3.63 -9.39 -1.89
CA ARG A 44 3.87 -9.12 -0.47
C ARG A 44 3.46 -7.72 -0.05
N ILE A 45 2.93 -6.92 -0.97
CA ILE A 45 2.32 -5.62 -0.69
C ILE A 45 0.83 -5.84 -0.48
N CYS A 46 0.34 -5.51 0.72
CA CYS A 46 -1.01 -5.82 1.15
C CYS A 46 -1.57 -4.70 2.02
N GLY A 47 -2.90 -4.62 2.09
CA GLY A 47 -3.59 -3.75 3.02
C GLY A 47 -3.61 -4.31 4.43
N HIS A 48 -3.88 -3.45 5.41
CA HIS A 48 -4.02 -3.91 6.81
C HIS A 48 -5.24 -4.82 6.97
N SER A 49 -6.30 -4.56 6.21
CA SER A 49 -7.50 -5.39 6.08
C SER A 49 -7.19 -6.84 5.66
N ASP A 50 -6.19 -7.03 4.78
CA ASP A 50 -5.82 -8.35 4.26
C ASP A 50 -5.09 -9.17 5.33
N ILE A 51 -4.33 -8.50 6.19
CA ILE A 51 -3.55 -9.13 7.27
C ILE A 51 -4.35 -9.29 8.56
N ALA A 52 -5.38 -8.48 8.78
CA ALA A 52 -6.21 -8.50 9.98
C ALA A 52 -7.72 -8.43 9.65
N PRO A 53 -8.25 -9.41 8.89
CA PRO A 53 -9.64 -9.41 8.47
C PRO A 53 -10.59 -9.41 9.67
N GLY A 54 -11.65 -8.60 9.59
CA GLY A 54 -12.65 -8.41 10.66
C GLY A 54 -12.22 -7.53 11.83
N ARG A 55 -10.94 -7.12 11.89
CA ARG A 55 -10.42 -6.17 12.90
C ARG A 55 -10.06 -4.81 12.29
N LYS A 56 -9.61 -4.80 11.04
CA LYS A 56 -9.12 -3.64 10.31
C LYS A 56 -9.76 -3.56 8.93
N THR A 57 -9.99 -2.34 8.47
CA THR A 57 -10.66 -2.04 7.21
C THR A 57 -9.77 -1.23 6.26
N ASP A 58 -8.73 -0.57 6.80
CA ASP A 58 -7.75 0.18 6.03
C ASP A 58 -6.92 -0.72 5.09
N PRO A 59 -6.57 -0.24 3.88
CA PRO A 59 -6.70 1.12 3.37
C PRO A 59 -8.09 1.47 2.79
N GLY A 60 -9.07 0.57 2.96
CA GLY A 60 -10.45 0.81 2.58
C GLY A 60 -10.73 0.63 1.07
N PRO A 61 -12.01 0.62 0.68
CA PRO A 61 -12.43 0.45 -0.71
C PRO A 61 -12.04 1.62 -1.62
N CYS A 62 -11.76 2.81 -1.06
CA CYS A 62 -11.32 3.97 -1.82
C CYS A 62 -9.83 3.96 -2.17
N PHE A 63 -9.05 2.99 -1.67
CA PHE A 63 -7.71 2.74 -2.17
C PHE A 63 -7.75 1.96 -3.49
N ASP A 64 -7.30 2.60 -4.56
CA ASP A 64 -7.26 2.05 -5.91
C ASP A 64 -6.00 1.19 -6.08
N TRP A 65 -6.14 -0.08 -5.71
CA TRP A 65 -5.11 -1.10 -5.91
C TRP A 65 -4.72 -1.26 -7.37
N GLY A 66 -5.66 -1.12 -8.31
CA GLY A 66 -5.38 -1.26 -9.74
C GLY A 66 -4.44 -0.17 -10.23
N ARG A 67 -4.72 1.09 -9.88
CA ARG A 67 -3.83 2.23 -10.16
C ARG A 67 -2.45 2.04 -9.55
N PHE A 68 -2.40 1.65 -8.27
CA PHE A 68 -1.13 1.48 -7.55
C PHE A 68 -0.28 0.34 -8.13
N GLN A 69 -0.88 -0.83 -8.36
CA GLN A 69 -0.18 -2.00 -8.90
C GLN A 69 0.27 -1.78 -10.33
N ALA A 70 -0.56 -1.18 -11.19
CA ALA A 70 -0.19 -0.87 -12.56
C ALA A 70 1.05 0.04 -12.64
N ALA A 71 1.18 1.00 -11.72
CA ALA A 71 2.35 1.87 -11.66
C ALA A 71 3.64 1.16 -11.17
N LEU A 72 3.53 -0.03 -10.57
CA LEU A 72 4.65 -0.81 -10.05
C LEU A 72 5.08 -1.96 -10.99
N GLN A 73 4.35 -2.15 -12.10
CA GLN A 73 4.77 -3.03 -13.19
C GLN A 73 5.82 -2.28 -14.02
N ASP A 74 7.00 -2.88 -14.15
CA ASP A 74 8.09 -2.40 -15.01
C ASP A 74 7.88 -2.83 -16.47
#